data_AF-A0AAV0V6Y2-F1
#
_entry.id   AF-A0AAV0V6Y2-F1
#
_cell.length_a   1.000
_cell.length_b   1.000
_cell.length_c   1.000
_cell.angle_alpha   90.00
_cell.angle_beta   90.00
_cell.angle_gamma   90.00
#
_symmetry.space_group_name_H-M   'P 1'
#
loop_
_entity.id
_entity.type
_entity.pdbx_description
1 polymer ?
#
loop_
_entity_poly.entity_id
_entity_poly.type
_entity_poly.pdbx_seq_one_letter_code
_entity_poly.pdbx_strand_id
1 'polypeptide(L)'
;MNRFLSTVGRILHFSDVHLNISEFLPSTENTRIPIRYFADAPLALLESALIYAKEHVVDNPDIFLYTGDHTAHGDFTDDYIAKAVQKNVRMMESYYPSKGGILEATAIIGNADGNPDYHMEVTNPETETNPSIKLISEVWEDSLSAVNIDMLNRHGYLSYAIDDKLHVITLNTVPYSPSHLPDTSTHPDPFGQFAWLDKTLARLQDAGKFAYIAGHIAPIVGSYGGNPQWHTKYIVKYKSVVGKYADVIKAQFFGHIHSVEFRVPVTSLNGAAGEDDTFQLPPMYVTGSISPIFGNNPSFMVWEYDTETYMVLDYAVYGSYIRESEPQLDWQLLFKASEDYGLKSLSLMELSAFVQRAEQNFSLVEKYYWNMKARSPNARPCKDAVCLSKTLCTLKWWNTKDEFLACTNTAQALIAGLVGDNNAAKISVSTADVAAASSSFSALQGNFALEDVLLTIGTTALATFVAIACVVSTIYGLRRSGILKNRWAHDTVATLER
;
A
#
# COMPACT_ATOMS: atom_id res chain seq x y z
N MET A 1 41.75 -1.44 -4.68
CA MET A 1 40.29 -1.51 -4.90
C MET A 1 39.66 -0.36 -4.12
N ASN A 2 39.45 0.78 -4.78
CA ASN A 2 38.71 1.89 -4.18
C ASN A 2 37.24 1.47 -4.10
N ARG A 3 36.73 1.26 -2.89
CA ARG A 3 35.28 1.34 -2.66
C ARG A 3 34.89 2.77 -2.97
N PHE A 4 34.20 2.99 -4.09
CA PHE A 4 33.37 4.19 -4.21
C PHE A 4 32.41 4.14 -3.00
N LEU A 5 32.49 5.15 -2.13
CA LEU A 5 31.49 5.34 -1.10
C LEU A 5 30.21 5.70 -1.85
N SER A 6 29.22 4.81 -1.88
CA SER A 6 27.95 5.15 -2.52
C SER A 6 27.34 6.36 -1.84
N THR A 7 26.88 7.31 -2.64
CA THR A 7 26.17 8.49 -2.17
C THR A 7 24.76 8.09 -1.74
N VAL A 8 24.32 8.57 -0.57
CA VAL A 8 22.99 8.29 -0.02
C VAL A 8 22.06 9.44 -0.41
N GLY A 9 20.98 9.11 -1.10
CA GLY A 9 19.90 10.03 -1.42
C GLY A 9 18.79 9.97 -0.37
N ARG A 10 17.95 11.01 -0.31
CA ARG A 10 16.88 11.16 0.68
C ARG A 10 15.54 11.49 0.04
N ILE A 11 14.51 10.78 0.48
CA ILE A 11 13.11 11.06 0.16
C ILE A 11 12.45 11.62 1.41
N LEU A 12 11.89 12.82 1.33
CA LEU A 12 11.03 13.38 2.38
C LEU A 12 9.57 13.02 2.06
N HIS A 13 8.91 12.28 2.94
CA HIS A 13 7.58 11.71 2.68
C HIS A 13 6.55 12.19 3.71
N PHE A 14 5.57 12.93 3.22
CA PHE A 14 4.38 13.39 3.96
C PHE A 14 3.13 12.70 3.40
N SER A 15 2.10 12.53 4.22
CA SER A 15 0.80 11.98 3.78
C SER A 15 -0.29 12.33 4.78
N ASP A 16 -1.55 12.18 4.37
CA ASP A 16 -2.73 12.17 5.25
C ASP A 16 -2.72 13.41 6.17
N VAL A 17 -2.67 14.59 5.53
CA VAL A 17 -2.66 15.85 6.26
C VAL A 17 -4.04 16.12 6.82
N HIS A 18 -5.08 15.82 6.03
CA HIS A 18 -6.46 16.11 6.36
C HIS A 18 -6.62 17.53 6.88
N LEU A 19 -6.31 18.49 6.01
CA LEU A 19 -6.24 19.89 6.36
C LEU A 19 -7.65 20.42 6.66
N ASN A 20 -7.86 20.83 7.90
CA ASN A 20 -9.07 21.50 8.33
C ASN A 20 -8.94 23.01 8.10
N ILE A 21 -9.58 23.51 7.03
CA ILE A 21 -9.57 24.92 6.64
C ILE A 21 -10.89 25.62 7.05
N SER A 22 -11.03 25.89 8.34
CA SER A 22 -12.20 26.54 8.99
C SER A 22 -12.61 27.94 8.46
N GLU A 23 -12.09 28.43 7.33
CA GLU A 23 -12.44 29.73 6.74
C GLU A 23 -13.91 29.85 6.25
N PHE A 24 -14.73 28.80 6.44
CA PHE A 24 -16.19 28.80 6.24
C PHE A 24 -17.02 28.75 7.52
N LEU A 25 -16.37 28.76 8.70
CA LEU A 25 -17.05 28.89 9.98
C LEU A 25 -17.19 30.39 10.35
N PRO A 26 -18.29 30.83 10.99
CA PRO A 26 -18.50 32.22 11.38
C PRO A 26 -17.29 32.79 12.15
N SER A 27 -17.04 34.10 12.05
CA SER A 27 -15.85 34.77 12.61
C SER A 27 -15.63 34.58 14.13
N THR A 28 -16.63 34.12 14.87
CA THR A 28 -16.54 33.72 16.29
C THR A 28 -15.91 32.34 16.52
N GLU A 29 -15.86 31.48 15.50
CA GLU A 29 -15.23 30.14 15.49
C GLU A 29 -13.85 30.15 14.82
N ASN A 30 -13.47 31.28 14.21
CA ASN A 30 -12.14 31.53 13.63
C ASN A 30 -11.05 31.79 14.71
N THR A 31 -11.33 31.42 15.97
CA THR A 31 -10.27 31.14 16.95
C THR A 31 -9.42 30.01 16.40
N ARG A 32 -8.09 30.19 16.35
CA ARG A 32 -7.11 29.19 15.87
C ARG A 32 -7.58 27.77 16.20
N ILE A 33 -7.88 26.97 15.18
CA ILE A 33 -8.25 25.56 15.36
C ILE A 33 -7.17 24.91 16.23
N PRO A 34 -7.51 24.37 17.41
CA PRO A 34 -6.51 23.87 18.35
C PRO A 34 -5.86 22.61 17.80
N ILE A 35 -4.55 22.47 18.02
CA ILE A 35 -3.84 21.24 17.72
C ILE A 35 -4.10 20.26 18.87
N ARG A 36 -4.75 19.14 18.57
CA ARG A 36 -5.10 18.12 19.56
C ARG A 36 -5.24 16.76 18.91
N TYR A 37 -5.00 15.70 19.68
CA TYR A 37 -5.34 14.35 19.25
C TYR A 37 -6.84 14.23 18.97
N PHE A 38 -7.19 13.28 18.10
CA PHE A 38 -8.57 12.98 17.72
C PHE A 38 -9.28 14.11 16.96
N ALA A 39 -8.51 14.97 16.30
CA ALA A 39 -8.99 15.98 15.36
C ALA A 39 -8.06 16.05 14.14
N ASP A 40 -8.61 16.48 13.02
CA ASP A 40 -7.84 16.74 11.80
C ASP A 40 -6.90 17.94 11.93
N ALA A 41 -5.88 17.97 11.07
CA ALA A 41 -4.78 18.91 11.22
C ALA A 41 -5.22 20.34 10.87
N PRO A 42 -4.99 21.33 11.75
CA PRO A 42 -5.03 22.72 11.33
C PRO A 42 -3.77 23.05 10.51
N LEU A 43 -3.83 24.13 9.74
CA LEU A 43 -2.70 24.57 8.91
C LEU A 43 -1.40 24.78 9.70
N ALA A 44 -1.50 25.28 10.93
CA ALA A 44 -0.35 25.49 11.81
C ALA A 44 0.41 24.19 12.16
N LEU A 45 -0.29 23.04 12.21
CA LEU A 45 0.36 21.76 12.45
C LEU A 45 1.23 21.35 11.25
N LEU A 46 0.67 21.42 10.04
CA LEU A 46 1.41 21.16 8.80
C LEU A 46 2.63 22.11 8.67
N GLU A 47 2.41 23.40 8.86
CA GLU A 47 3.47 24.42 8.77
C GLU A 47 4.60 24.11 9.76
N SER A 48 4.28 23.77 11.01
CA SER A 48 5.29 23.40 12.01
C SER A 48 6.10 22.15 11.61
N ALA A 49 5.46 21.17 10.98
CA ALA A 49 6.11 19.95 10.51
C ALA A 49 7.10 20.27 9.37
N LEU A 50 6.69 21.12 8.42
CA LEU A 50 7.51 21.56 7.29
C LEU A 50 8.71 22.40 7.75
N ILE A 51 8.51 23.32 8.70
CA ILE A 51 9.59 24.09 9.34
C ILE A 51 10.60 23.13 9.96
N TYR A 52 10.14 22.20 10.81
CA TYR A 52 11.03 21.26 11.48
C TYR A 52 11.78 20.37 10.49
N ALA A 53 11.08 19.86 9.46
CA ALA A 53 11.71 19.06 8.41
C ALA A 53 12.83 19.86 7.71
N LYS A 54 12.55 21.12 7.36
CA LYS A 54 13.49 21.94 6.59
C LYS A 54 14.71 22.37 7.41
N GLU A 55 14.47 22.81 8.64
CA GLU A 55 15.52 23.37 9.49
C GLU A 55 16.37 22.30 10.20
N HIS A 56 15.81 21.10 10.44
CA HIS A 56 16.44 20.12 11.33
C HIS A 56 16.60 18.71 10.75
N VAL A 57 15.94 18.38 9.64
CA VAL A 57 15.93 17.00 9.11
C VAL A 57 16.54 16.92 7.72
N VAL A 58 15.91 17.52 6.72
CA VAL A 58 16.33 17.47 5.33
C VAL A 58 15.91 18.75 4.59
N ASP A 59 16.82 19.73 4.53
CA ASP A 59 16.55 21.01 3.85
C ASP A 59 16.31 20.83 2.33
N ASN A 60 17.07 19.92 1.70
CA ASN A 60 17.03 19.67 0.27
C ASN A 60 16.94 18.15 0.00
N PRO A 61 15.73 17.56 0.02
CA PRO A 61 15.55 16.16 -0.36
C PRO A 61 15.68 15.97 -1.88
N ASP A 62 16.11 14.78 -2.32
CA ASP A 62 16.15 14.42 -3.75
C ASP A 62 14.75 14.19 -4.31
N ILE A 63 13.81 13.76 -3.45
CA ILE A 63 12.39 13.58 -3.76
C ILE A 63 11.57 14.10 -2.58
N PHE A 64 10.62 14.98 -2.83
CA PHE A 64 9.52 15.24 -1.89
C PHE A 64 8.29 14.47 -2.35
N LEU A 65 7.86 13.51 -1.54
CA LEU A 65 6.74 12.64 -1.82
C LEU A 65 5.55 13.04 -0.95
N TYR A 66 4.38 13.20 -1.58
CA TYR A 66 3.12 13.37 -0.88
C TYR A 66 2.08 12.37 -1.40
N THR A 67 1.55 11.50 -0.54
CA THR A 67 0.65 10.39 -0.96
C THR A 67 -0.85 10.65 -0.73
N GLY A 68 -1.32 11.90 -0.81
CA GLY A 68 -2.76 12.21 -0.85
C GLY A 68 -3.44 12.36 0.52
N ASP A 69 -4.77 12.51 0.49
CA ASP A 69 -5.63 12.91 1.61
C ASP A 69 -5.23 14.28 2.16
N HIS A 70 -5.41 15.27 1.28
CA HIS A 70 -5.21 16.67 1.60
C HIS A 70 -6.33 17.22 2.47
N THR A 71 -7.56 16.74 2.30
CA THR A 71 -8.75 17.36 2.89
C THR A 71 -9.21 16.67 4.17
N ALA A 72 -9.73 17.46 5.12
CA ALA A 72 -10.30 16.95 6.36
C ALA A 72 -11.40 15.91 6.14
N HIS A 73 -11.62 15.06 7.15
CA HIS A 73 -12.75 14.14 7.19
C HIS A 73 -14.06 14.89 7.42
N GLY A 74 -15.07 14.61 6.59
CA GLY A 74 -16.41 15.15 6.77
C GLY A 74 -17.15 15.38 5.46
N ASP A 75 -18.38 15.84 5.59
CA ASP A 75 -19.21 16.23 4.46
C ASP A 75 -18.96 17.70 4.12
N PHE A 76 -18.30 17.94 2.99
CA PHE A 76 -17.89 19.28 2.57
C PHE A 76 -18.49 19.65 1.22
N THR A 77 -18.29 20.91 0.81
CA THR A 77 -18.63 21.36 -0.55
C THR A 77 -17.43 21.20 -1.47
N ASP A 78 -17.66 21.11 -2.77
CA ASP A 78 -16.58 21.05 -3.78
C ASP A 78 -15.59 22.23 -3.64
N ASP A 79 -16.10 23.43 -3.31
CA ASP A 79 -15.29 24.63 -3.07
C ASP A 79 -14.38 24.46 -1.83
N TYR A 80 -14.86 23.80 -0.78
CA TYR A 80 -14.03 23.48 0.37
C TYR A 80 -12.94 22.47 0.00
N ILE A 81 -13.28 21.38 -0.68
CA ILE A 81 -12.32 20.34 -1.10
C ILE A 81 -11.21 20.97 -1.96
N ALA A 82 -11.58 21.70 -3.02
CA ALA A 82 -10.63 22.36 -3.90
C ALA A 82 -9.71 23.33 -3.15
N LYS A 83 -10.26 24.12 -2.21
CA LYS A 83 -9.48 25.05 -1.38
C LYS A 83 -8.57 24.35 -0.38
N ALA A 84 -9.00 23.22 0.19
CA ALA A 84 -8.19 22.46 1.15
C ALA A 84 -6.99 21.83 0.45
N VAL A 85 -7.21 21.19 -0.70
CA VAL A 85 -6.14 20.68 -1.58
C VAL A 85 -5.21 21.82 -1.97
N GLN A 86 -5.76 22.95 -2.43
CA GLN A 86 -4.96 24.10 -2.83
C GLN A 86 -4.08 24.63 -1.68
N LYS A 87 -4.65 24.90 -0.50
CA LYS A 87 -3.90 25.41 0.66
C LYS A 87 -2.83 24.43 1.11
N ASN A 88 -3.12 23.14 1.12
CA ASN A 88 -2.14 22.11 1.49
C ASN A 88 -0.96 22.07 0.52
N VAL A 89 -1.23 21.97 -0.79
CA VAL A 89 -0.18 21.93 -1.83
C VAL A 89 0.65 23.21 -1.80
N ARG A 90 0.02 24.40 -1.77
CA ARG A 90 0.76 25.68 -1.73
C ARG A 90 1.61 25.84 -0.47
N MET A 91 1.14 25.32 0.67
CA MET A 91 1.93 25.31 1.90
C MET A 91 3.20 24.47 1.72
N MET A 92 3.09 23.25 1.20
CA MET A 92 4.26 22.40 0.92
C MET A 92 5.22 23.07 -0.08
N GLU A 93 4.70 23.62 -1.18
CA GLU A 93 5.47 24.32 -2.22
C GLU A 93 6.23 25.54 -1.69
N SER A 94 5.71 26.19 -0.64
CA SER A 94 6.35 27.37 -0.05
C SER A 94 7.63 27.04 0.74
N TYR A 95 7.75 25.82 1.26
CA TYR A 95 8.93 25.34 2.01
C TYR A 95 9.90 24.56 1.14
N TYR A 96 9.35 23.78 0.21
CA TYR A 96 10.08 23.02 -0.79
C TYR A 96 9.50 23.42 -2.14
N PRO A 97 10.13 24.35 -2.89
CA PRO A 97 9.61 24.82 -4.17
C PRO A 97 10.00 23.91 -5.33
N SER A 98 9.14 23.82 -6.35
CA SER A 98 9.24 22.87 -7.49
C SER A 98 10.40 23.15 -8.46
N LYS A 99 11.22 24.18 -8.20
CA LYS A 99 12.32 24.57 -9.08
C LYS A 99 13.39 23.47 -9.15
N GLY A 100 13.35 22.70 -10.24
CA GLY A 100 14.34 21.66 -10.57
C GLY A 100 13.78 20.28 -10.88
N GLY A 101 12.46 20.08 -10.96
CA GLY A 101 11.85 18.76 -11.27
C GLY A 101 11.74 17.81 -10.06
N ILE A 102 12.05 18.31 -8.86
CA ILE A 102 12.19 17.52 -7.61
C ILE A 102 10.84 17.21 -6.92
N LEU A 103 9.75 17.90 -7.29
CA LEU A 103 8.47 17.86 -6.53
C LEU A 103 7.22 17.44 -7.33
N GLU A 104 7.39 16.89 -8.53
CA GLU A 104 6.24 16.49 -9.36
C GLU A 104 5.42 15.35 -8.70
N ALA A 105 6.04 14.61 -7.77
CA ALA A 105 5.43 13.53 -6.99
C ALA A 105 4.56 13.99 -5.80
N THR A 106 3.90 15.16 -5.88
CA THR A 106 2.87 15.60 -4.93
C THR A 106 1.44 15.46 -5.45
N ALA A 107 1.28 15.24 -6.76
CA ALA A 107 -0.01 15.00 -7.39
C ALA A 107 -0.46 13.54 -7.23
N ILE A 108 -0.78 13.15 -5.99
CA ILE A 108 -1.39 11.86 -5.63
C ILE A 108 -2.69 12.15 -4.91
N ILE A 109 -3.77 11.52 -5.36
CA ILE A 109 -5.12 11.78 -4.87
C ILE A 109 -5.52 10.71 -3.85
N GLY A 110 -6.00 11.14 -2.70
CA GLY A 110 -6.58 10.26 -1.68
C GLY A 110 -8.11 10.20 -1.74
N ASN A 111 -8.71 9.35 -0.91
CA ASN A 111 -10.17 9.21 -0.89
C ASN A 111 -10.89 10.44 -0.33
N ALA A 112 -10.27 11.14 0.63
CA ALA A 112 -10.84 12.34 1.24
C ALA A 112 -10.76 13.58 0.33
N ASP A 113 -10.04 13.47 -0.80
CA ASP A 113 -9.95 14.54 -1.80
C ASP A 113 -11.11 14.52 -2.80
N GLY A 114 -12.07 13.60 -2.62
CA GLY A 114 -13.35 13.56 -3.31
C GLY A 114 -14.50 14.18 -2.50
N ASN A 115 -15.64 14.40 -3.15
CA ASN A 115 -16.86 14.83 -2.49
C ASN A 115 -18.06 14.00 -2.96
N PRO A 116 -18.76 13.28 -2.06
CA PRO A 116 -18.38 12.96 -0.67
C PRO A 116 -17.07 12.13 -0.59
N ASP A 117 -16.60 11.82 0.61
CA ASP A 117 -15.44 10.91 0.82
C ASP A 117 -15.59 9.62 -0.01
N TYR A 118 -14.50 9.16 -0.61
CA TYR A 118 -14.42 8.06 -1.59
C TYR A 118 -15.19 8.26 -2.91
N HIS A 119 -15.80 9.42 -3.14
CA HIS A 119 -16.47 9.70 -4.40
C HIS A 119 -15.49 10.27 -5.44
N MET A 120 -15.22 9.48 -6.47
CA MET A 120 -14.44 9.90 -7.62
C MET A 120 -15.03 9.26 -8.87
N GLU A 121 -15.43 10.07 -9.84
CA GLU A 121 -15.93 9.54 -11.10
C GLU A 121 -14.87 8.66 -11.78
N VAL A 122 -15.29 7.65 -12.54
CA VAL A 122 -14.38 7.00 -13.51
C VAL A 122 -14.53 7.77 -14.82
N THR A 123 -13.41 8.14 -15.45
CA THR A 123 -13.42 9.00 -16.64
C THR A 123 -14.32 8.45 -17.73
N ASN A 124 -15.26 9.28 -18.18
CA ASN A 124 -16.10 8.95 -19.31
C ASN A 124 -15.23 8.93 -20.58
N PRO A 125 -15.16 7.80 -21.31
CA PRO A 125 -14.33 7.70 -22.51
C PRO A 125 -14.76 8.63 -23.66
N GLU A 126 -15.96 9.21 -23.63
CA GLU A 126 -16.42 10.20 -24.61
C GLU A 126 -15.92 11.62 -24.31
N THR A 127 -15.85 12.00 -23.02
CA THR A 127 -15.42 13.35 -22.62
C THR A 127 -13.93 13.42 -22.30
N GLU A 128 -13.30 12.27 -22.08
CA GLU A 128 -11.90 12.05 -21.71
C GLU A 128 -11.42 12.76 -20.42
N THR A 129 -12.14 13.75 -19.91
CA THR A 129 -11.82 14.48 -18.67
C THR A 129 -12.64 13.96 -17.50
N ASN A 130 -11.99 13.81 -16.35
CA ASN A 130 -12.63 13.46 -15.10
C ASN A 130 -13.02 14.70 -14.30
N PRO A 131 -14.31 14.95 -14.01
CA PRO A 131 -14.73 16.15 -13.29
C PRO A 131 -14.24 16.17 -11.84
N SER A 132 -14.20 15.02 -11.15
CA SER A 132 -13.73 14.91 -9.76
C SER A 132 -12.25 15.24 -9.64
N ILE A 133 -11.42 14.75 -10.57
CA ILE A 133 -9.98 15.07 -10.57
C ILE A 133 -9.75 16.52 -10.97
N LYS A 134 -10.46 17.00 -11.99
CA LYS A 134 -10.31 18.37 -12.48
C LYS A 134 -10.63 19.42 -11.41
N LEU A 135 -11.62 19.14 -10.55
CA LEU A 135 -11.98 20.01 -9.42
C LEU A 135 -10.78 20.39 -8.55
N ILE A 136 -9.84 19.46 -8.35
CA ILE A 136 -8.71 19.65 -7.43
C ILE A 136 -7.37 19.85 -8.15
N SER A 137 -7.28 19.49 -9.44
CA SER A 137 -6.00 19.43 -10.15
C SER A 137 -5.37 20.78 -10.46
N GLU A 138 -6.16 21.86 -10.45
CA GLU A 138 -5.73 23.20 -10.90
C GLU A 138 -4.52 23.72 -10.11
N VAL A 139 -4.36 23.31 -8.84
CA VAL A 139 -3.22 23.76 -8.03
C VAL A 139 -1.87 23.32 -8.60
N TRP A 140 -1.81 22.21 -9.33
CA TRP A 140 -0.57 21.69 -9.88
C TRP A 140 -0.20 22.30 -11.24
N GLU A 141 -1.00 23.20 -11.82
CA GLU A 141 -0.71 23.81 -13.13
C GLU A 141 0.62 24.59 -13.16
N ASP A 142 1.04 25.16 -12.03
CA ASP A 142 2.33 25.85 -11.92
C ASP A 142 3.53 24.91 -11.77
N SER A 143 3.29 23.67 -11.35
CA SER A 143 4.32 22.70 -10.98
C SER A 143 4.45 21.55 -11.98
N LEU A 144 3.43 21.29 -12.80
CA LEU A 144 3.42 20.24 -13.81
C LEU A 144 3.36 20.81 -15.22
N SER A 145 3.96 20.09 -16.18
CA SER A 145 3.79 20.42 -17.60
C SER A 145 2.32 20.30 -18.03
N ALA A 146 1.92 21.06 -19.06
CA ALA A 146 0.55 20.98 -19.61
C ALA A 146 0.14 19.56 -20.02
N VAL A 147 1.10 18.74 -20.48
CA VAL A 147 0.88 17.34 -20.85
C VAL A 147 0.61 16.47 -19.62
N ASN A 148 1.34 16.70 -18.52
CA ASN A 148 1.11 16.00 -17.26
C ASN A 148 -0.21 16.43 -16.62
N ILE A 149 -0.61 17.70 -16.73
CA ILE A 149 -1.92 18.17 -16.26
C ILE A 149 -3.07 17.54 -17.05
N ASP A 150 -2.95 17.43 -18.38
CA ASP A 150 -3.95 16.74 -19.20
C ASP A 150 -4.07 15.25 -18.81
N MET A 151 -2.94 14.56 -18.64
CA MET A 151 -2.93 13.17 -18.17
C MET A 151 -3.53 13.03 -16.76
N LEU A 152 -3.16 13.90 -15.81
CA LEU A 152 -3.73 13.90 -14.47
C LEU A 152 -5.26 14.05 -14.54
N ASN A 153 -5.75 15.03 -15.29
CA ASN A 153 -7.18 15.27 -15.49
C ASN A 153 -7.94 14.11 -16.11
N ARG A 154 -7.28 13.31 -16.95
CA ARG A 154 -7.89 12.13 -17.59
C ARG A 154 -7.95 10.93 -16.65
N HIS A 155 -6.98 10.76 -15.75
CA HIS A 155 -6.86 9.47 -15.05
C HIS A 155 -6.25 9.48 -13.65
N GLY A 156 -5.60 10.57 -13.22
CA GLY A 156 -5.13 10.74 -11.84
C GLY A 156 -3.81 10.05 -11.51
N TYR A 157 -3.09 9.54 -12.50
CA TYR A 157 -1.82 8.82 -12.33
C TYR A 157 -0.78 9.30 -13.33
N LEU A 158 0.50 9.32 -12.95
CA LEU A 158 1.59 9.91 -13.75
C LEU A 158 2.90 9.13 -13.58
N SER A 159 3.88 9.41 -14.44
CA SER A 159 5.24 8.92 -14.29
C SER A 159 6.24 10.05 -14.50
N TYR A 160 7.10 10.25 -13.51
CA TYR A 160 8.09 11.32 -13.46
C TYR A 160 9.49 10.73 -13.51
N ALA A 161 10.36 11.28 -14.35
CA ALA A 161 11.78 10.97 -14.29
C ALA A 161 12.42 11.83 -13.20
N ILE A 162 13.00 11.19 -12.19
CA ILE A 162 13.73 11.88 -11.11
C ILE A 162 15.17 12.15 -11.54
N ASP A 163 15.77 11.19 -12.23
CA ASP A 163 17.06 11.33 -12.90
C ASP A 163 17.08 10.49 -14.21
N ASP A 164 18.27 10.27 -14.77
CA ASP A 164 18.44 9.50 -16.00
C ASP A 164 17.93 8.06 -15.93
N LYS A 165 17.87 7.45 -14.73
CA LYS A 165 17.55 6.04 -14.51
C LYS A 165 16.37 5.80 -13.57
N LEU A 166 16.05 6.69 -12.65
CA LEU A 166 14.96 6.51 -11.68
C LEU A 166 13.70 7.26 -12.11
N HIS A 167 12.58 6.56 -12.07
CA HIS A 167 11.26 7.13 -12.19
C HIS A 167 10.44 6.98 -10.90
N VAL A 168 9.56 7.94 -10.63
CA VAL A 168 8.46 7.78 -9.68
C VAL A 168 7.17 7.61 -10.48
N ILE A 169 6.47 6.50 -10.26
CA ILE A 169 5.17 6.18 -10.85
C ILE A 169 4.11 6.43 -9.78
N THR A 170 3.27 7.44 -9.98
CA THR A 170 2.15 7.73 -9.08
C THR A 170 0.88 7.06 -9.59
N LEU A 171 0.12 6.45 -8.69
CA LEU A 171 -1.11 5.72 -8.99
C LEU A 171 -2.33 6.43 -8.40
N ASN A 172 -3.44 6.39 -9.14
CA ASN A 172 -4.77 6.73 -8.62
C ASN A 172 -5.39 5.46 -8.03
N THR A 173 -5.32 5.32 -6.70
CA THR A 173 -5.70 4.06 -6.04
C THR A 173 -7.11 4.09 -5.44
N VAL A 174 -7.75 5.26 -5.37
CA VAL A 174 -9.13 5.43 -4.86
C VAL A 174 -10.13 4.50 -5.56
N PRO A 175 -10.11 4.34 -6.91
CA PRO A 175 -11.05 3.49 -7.64
C PRO A 175 -10.99 2.01 -7.28
N TYR A 176 -9.94 1.56 -6.61
CA TYR A 176 -9.80 0.16 -6.22
C TYR A 176 -10.41 -0.15 -4.86
N SER A 177 -10.74 0.87 -4.06
CA SER A 177 -11.34 0.70 -2.73
C SER A 177 -12.73 0.06 -2.80
N PRO A 178 -13.07 -0.87 -1.90
CA PRO A 178 -14.44 -1.34 -1.72
C PRO A 178 -15.45 -0.26 -1.32
N SER A 179 -14.97 0.88 -0.83
CA SER A 179 -15.80 2.04 -0.45
C SER A 179 -15.99 3.05 -1.58
N HIS A 180 -15.29 2.87 -2.72
CA HIS A 180 -15.32 3.82 -3.82
C HIS A 180 -16.73 3.98 -4.41
N LEU A 181 -17.13 5.22 -4.65
CA LEU A 181 -18.36 5.57 -5.34
C LEU A 181 -18.04 6.36 -6.62
N PRO A 182 -18.59 5.96 -7.78
CA PRO A 182 -19.44 4.79 -8.03
C PRO A 182 -18.69 3.44 -7.90
N ASP A 183 -19.37 2.36 -7.52
CA ASP A 183 -18.74 1.05 -7.33
C ASP A 183 -18.05 0.55 -8.62
N THR A 184 -16.74 0.31 -8.53
CA THR A 184 -15.94 -0.20 -9.66
C THR A 184 -15.77 -1.72 -9.62
N SER A 185 -16.37 -2.45 -8.67
CA SER A 185 -16.18 -3.90 -8.48
C SER A 185 -16.48 -4.77 -9.70
N THR A 186 -17.16 -4.23 -10.73
CA THR A 186 -17.41 -4.89 -12.02
C THR A 186 -16.42 -4.49 -13.13
N HIS A 187 -15.69 -3.39 -12.96
CA HIS A 187 -14.69 -2.91 -13.92
C HIS A 187 -13.41 -3.76 -13.84
N PRO A 188 -12.86 -4.26 -14.95
CA PRO A 188 -11.64 -5.07 -14.90
C PRO A 188 -10.39 -4.22 -14.59
N ASP A 189 -10.35 -2.98 -15.08
CA ASP A 189 -9.22 -2.06 -14.96
C ASP A 189 -9.72 -0.61 -15.04
N PRO A 190 -10.21 -0.03 -13.92
CA PRO A 190 -10.57 1.39 -13.86
C PRO A 190 -9.45 2.28 -14.42
N PHE A 191 -9.80 3.20 -15.31
CA PHE A 191 -8.88 4.10 -16.01
C PHE A 191 -7.81 3.41 -16.89
N GLY A 192 -7.89 2.09 -17.13
CA GLY A 192 -6.86 1.34 -17.87
C GLY A 192 -5.49 1.34 -17.20
N GLN A 193 -5.47 1.58 -15.88
CA GLN A 193 -4.26 1.88 -15.13
C GLN A 193 -3.35 0.66 -14.96
N PHE A 194 -3.88 -0.55 -14.80
CA PHE A 194 -3.05 -1.76 -14.77
C PHE A 194 -2.39 -2.03 -16.12
N ALA A 195 -3.13 -1.85 -17.22
CA ALA A 195 -2.57 -1.98 -18.57
C ALA A 195 -1.51 -0.91 -18.86
N TRP A 196 -1.72 0.32 -18.37
CA TRP A 196 -0.73 1.39 -18.43
C TRP A 196 0.51 1.08 -17.60
N LEU A 197 0.33 0.64 -16.34
CA LEU A 197 1.42 0.32 -15.42
C LEU A 197 2.33 -0.79 -15.97
N ASP A 198 1.74 -1.87 -16.49
CA ASP A 198 2.47 -2.98 -17.10
C ASP A 198 3.33 -2.49 -18.30
N LYS A 199 2.76 -1.65 -19.18
CA LYS A 199 3.50 -1.06 -20.31
C LYS A 199 4.59 -0.09 -19.88
N THR A 200 4.33 0.73 -18.85
CA THR A 200 5.30 1.70 -18.33
C THR A 200 6.48 0.97 -17.71
N LEU A 201 6.25 -0.05 -16.87
CA LEU A 201 7.30 -0.86 -16.27
C LEU A 201 8.11 -1.63 -17.32
N ALA A 202 7.47 -2.22 -18.33
CA ALA A 202 8.17 -2.87 -19.44
C ALA A 202 9.12 -1.92 -20.17
N ARG A 203 8.68 -0.69 -20.46
CA ARG A 203 9.53 0.33 -21.10
C ARG A 203 10.72 0.73 -20.23
N LEU A 204 10.53 0.83 -18.91
CA LEU A 204 11.63 1.11 -17.99
C LEU A 204 12.62 -0.06 -17.95
N GLN A 205 12.12 -1.30 -17.94
CA GLN A 205 12.95 -2.51 -18.01
C GLN A 205 13.81 -2.52 -19.29
N ASP A 206 13.18 -2.32 -20.45
CA ASP A 206 13.86 -2.28 -21.76
C ASP A 206 14.92 -1.18 -21.83
N ALA A 207 14.71 -0.08 -21.12
CA ALA A 207 15.62 1.06 -21.04
C ALA A 207 16.69 0.93 -19.94
N GLY A 208 16.69 -0.16 -19.15
CA GLY A 208 17.60 -0.33 -18.01
C GLY A 208 17.39 0.69 -16.89
N LYS A 209 16.14 1.14 -16.72
CA LYS A 209 15.69 2.11 -15.73
C LYS A 209 14.93 1.44 -14.58
N PHE A 210 14.72 2.19 -13.51
CA PHE A 210 14.13 1.74 -12.26
C PHE A 210 12.93 2.59 -11.86
N ALA A 211 12.09 2.05 -10.99
CA ALA A 211 10.88 2.72 -10.53
C ALA A 211 10.70 2.65 -9.01
N TYR A 212 10.23 3.76 -8.43
CA TYR A 212 9.42 3.75 -7.23
C TYR A 212 7.94 3.84 -7.62
N ILE A 213 7.09 3.07 -6.94
CA ILE A 213 5.63 3.20 -7.07
C ILE A 213 5.11 3.95 -5.86
N ALA A 214 4.23 4.93 -6.08
CA ALA A 214 3.55 5.64 -5.01
C ALA A 214 2.04 5.71 -5.27
N GLY A 215 1.23 5.68 -4.23
CA GLY A 215 -0.21 5.88 -4.31
C GLY A 215 -0.79 6.15 -2.92
N HIS A 216 -2.09 6.40 -2.81
CA HIS A 216 -2.70 6.68 -1.51
C HIS A 216 -3.08 5.39 -0.76
N ILE A 217 -4.19 4.76 -1.17
CA ILE A 217 -4.68 3.50 -0.60
C ILE A 217 -3.78 2.34 -1.04
N ALA A 218 -3.21 1.61 -0.07
CA ALA A 218 -2.35 0.46 -0.34
C ALA A 218 -3.15 -0.80 -0.76
N PRO A 219 -2.64 -1.65 -1.68
CA PRO A 219 -3.30 -2.91 -2.08
C PRO A 219 -3.13 -4.03 -1.04
N ILE A 220 -3.63 -3.82 0.18
CA ILE A 220 -3.39 -4.69 1.34
C ILE A 220 -4.69 -5.11 2.02
N VAL A 221 -4.55 -6.04 2.97
CA VAL A 221 -5.56 -6.24 4.01
C VAL A 221 -5.21 -5.34 5.19
N GLY A 222 -6.14 -4.44 5.54
CA GLY A 222 -5.93 -3.37 6.50
C GLY A 222 -5.60 -3.88 7.91
N SER A 223 -4.68 -3.20 8.59
CA SER A 223 -4.25 -3.55 9.95
C SER A 223 -5.36 -3.37 11.00
N TYR A 224 -6.37 -2.54 10.71
CA TYR A 224 -7.54 -2.33 11.55
C TYR A 224 -8.72 -3.21 11.12
N GLY A 225 -8.87 -4.36 11.77
CA GLY A 225 -10.02 -5.25 11.57
C GLY A 225 -9.95 -6.17 10.36
N GLY A 226 -8.87 -6.12 9.58
CA GLY A 226 -8.60 -7.07 8.50
C GLY A 226 -9.48 -6.89 7.26
N ASN A 227 -10.07 -5.71 7.06
CA ASN A 227 -10.82 -5.44 5.84
C ASN A 227 -9.85 -5.15 4.68
N PRO A 228 -10.05 -5.74 3.49
CA PRO A 228 -9.28 -5.40 2.30
C PRO A 228 -9.42 -3.91 1.98
N GLN A 229 -8.29 -3.26 1.72
CA GLN A 229 -8.24 -1.84 1.36
C GLN A 229 -8.58 -1.64 -0.12
N TRP A 230 -8.29 -2.63 -0.95
CA TRP A 230 -8.80 -2.74 -2.32
C TRP A 230 -9.69 -3.97 -2.45
N HIS A 231 -10.56 -4.01 -3.46
CA HIS A 231 -11.19 -5.27 -3.85
C HIS A 231 -10.11 -6.33 -4.14
N THR A 232 -10.30 -7.56 -3.64
CA THR A 232 -9.32 -8.65 -3.76
C THR A 232 -8.83 -8.88 -5.19
N LYS A 233 -9.72 -8.78 -6.20
CA LYS A 233 -9.34 -8.93 -7.62
C LYS A 233 -8.26 -7.92 -8.05
N TYR A 234 -8.31 -6.70 -7.51
CA TYR A 234 -7.34 -5.64 -7.80
C TYR A 234 -6.03 -5.85 -7.06
N ILE A 235 -6.07 -6.35 -5.81
CA ILE A 235 -4.86 -6.76 -5.08
C ILE A 235 -4.11 -7.85 -5.87
N VAL A 236 -4.83 -8.88 -6.31
CA VAL A 236 -4.25 -9.99 -7.09
C VAL A 236 -3.73 -9.49 -8.44
N LYS A 237 -4.49 -8.63 -9.14
CA LYS A 237 -4.07 -8.06 -10.42
C LYS A 237 -2.82 -7.19 -10.27
N TYR A 238 -2.77 -6.34 -9.25
CA TYR A 238 -1.62 -5.50 -8.93
C TYR A 238 -0.37 -6.33 -8.66
N LYS A 239 -0.47 -7.33 -7.76
CA LYS A 239 0.62 -8.29 -7.49
C LYS A 239 1.11 -8.98 -8.75
N SER A 240 0.19 -9.40 -9.63
CA SER A 240 0.54 -10.03 -10.90
C SER A 240 1.30 -9.09 -11.85
N VAL A 241 1.05 -7.78 -11.81
CA VAL A 241 1.80 -6.79 -12.62
C VAL A 241 3.16 -6.52 -11.99
N VAL A 242 3.19 -6.06 -10.73
CA VAL A 242 4.44 -5.64 -10.09
C VAL A 242 5.42 -6.79 -9.88
N GLY A 243 4.92 -8.01 -9.68
CA GLY A 243 5.76 -9.18 -9.49
C GLY A 243 6.62 -9.52 -10.72
N LYS A 244 6.17 -9.19 -11.94
CA LYS A 244 6.94 -9.42 -13.18
C LYS A 244 8.17 -8.50 -13.33
N TYR A 245 8.17 -7.36 -12.63
CA TYR A 245 9.12 -6.28 -12.80
C TYR A 245 9.87 -5.99 -11.50
N ALA A 246 10.18 -7.04 -10.74
CA ALA A 246 10.82 -6.95 -9.42
C ALA A 246 12.25 -6.38 -9.47
N ASP A 247 12.91 -6.57 -10.60
CA ASP A 247 14.22 -6.02 -10.93
C ASP A 247 14.17 -4.49 -11.20
N VAL A 248 13.04 -4.02 -11.75
CA VAL A 248 12.77 -2.60 -12.04
C VAL A 248 12.29 -1.85 -10.79
N ILE A 249 11.34 -2.43 -10.04
CA ILE A 249 10.68 -1.76 -8.92
C ILE A 249 11.55 -1.85 -7.67
N LYS A 250 11.98 -0.70 -7.15
CA LYS A 250 12.89 -0.61 -6.00
C LYS A 250 12.20 -0.37 -4.67
N ALA A 251 11.00 0.22 -4.68
CA ALA A 251 10.15 0.40 -3.51
C ALA A 251 8.73 0.78 -3.91
N GLN A 252 7.80 0.61 -2.96
CA GLN A 252 6.40 0.98 -3.09
C GLN A 252 5.95 1.74 -1.83
N PHE A 253 5.41 2.94 -2.00
CA PHE A 253 5.05 3.86 -0.91
C PHE A 253 3.57 4.21 -0.92
N PHE A 254 2.90 4.08 0.21
CA PHE A 254 1.47 4.36 0.38
C PHE A 254 1.17 5.11 1.68
N GLY A 255 -0.05 5.63 1.81
CA GLY A 255 -0.57 6.31 3.01
C GLY A 255 -1.86 5.65 3.52
N HIS A 256 -2.89 6.45 3.79
CA HIS A 256 -4.29 6.04 4.05
C HIS A 256 -4.56 5.38 5.40
N ILE A 257 -3.65 4.54 5.90
CA ILE A 257 -3.85 3.77 7.14
C ILE A 257 -3.48 4.58 8.39
N HIS A 258 -2.84 5.75 8.20
CA HIS A 258 -2.31 6.62 9.27
C HIS A 258 -1.38 5.86 10.22
N SER A 259 -0.64 4.88 9.71
CA SER A 259 0.17 3.97 10.53
C SER A 259 1.46 3.65 9.80
N VAL A 260 2.58 3.69 10.52
CA VAL A 260 3.88 3.37 9.93
C VAL A 260 4.02 1.87 9.81
N GLU A 261 3.94 1.34 8.58
CA GLU A 261 3.94 -0.10 8.34
C GLU A 261 4.85 -0.50 7.18
N PHE A 262 5.30 -1.74 7.20
CA PHE A 262 5.76 -2.42 6.00
C PHE A 262 5.10 -3.79 5.85
N ARG A 263 4.96 -4.24 4.60
CA ARG A 263 4.31 -5.50 4.24
C ARG A 263 5.25 -6.38 3.43
N VAL A 264 5.48 -7.60 3.93
CA VAL A 264 6.33 -8.62 3.29
C VAL A 264 5.44 -9.65 2.57
N PRO A 265 5.67 -9.92 1.28
CA PRO A 265 5.02 -11.00 0.55
C PRO A 265 5.04 -12.34 1.30
N VAL A 266 3.89 -13.00 1.43
CA VAL A 266 3.82 -14.33 2.09
C VAL A 266 4.69 -15.36 1.36
N THR A 267 4.75 -15.28 0.04
CA THR A 267 5.55 -16.20 -0.80
C THR A 267 7.04 -16.15 -0.47
N SER A 268 7.58 -15.00 -0.05
CA SER A 268 9.00 -14.89 0.33
C SER A 268 9.31 -15.52 1.69
N LEU A 269 8.30 -15.71 2.55
CA LEU A 269 8.48 -16.30 3.89
C LEU A 269 8.53 -17.83 3.84
N ASN A 270 7.95 -18.44 2.80
CA ASN A 270 7.84 -19.89 2.67
C ASN A 270 9.05 -20.55 1.96
N GLY A 271 10.14 -19.80 1.71
CA GLY A 271 11.36 -20.31 1.08
C GLY A 271 11.22 -20.66 -0.41
N ALA A 272 10.15 -20.21 -1.08
CA ALA A 272 9.82 -20.58 -2.45
C ALA A 272 10.42 -19.67 -3.54
N ALA A 273 11.45 -18.88 -3.23
CA ALA A 273 12.17 -18.12 -4.25
C ALA A 273 13.26 -19.01 -4.85
N GLY A 274 13.00 -19.63 -6.00
CA GLY A 274 14.08 -20.18 -6.83
C GLY A 274 14.96 -19.04 -7.33
N GLU A 275 16.28 -19.25 -7.38
CA GLU A 275 17.27 -18.23 -7.80
C GLU A 275 17.06 -17.71 -9.26
N ASP A 276 16.23 -18.39 -10.06
CA ASP A 276 15.90 -18.07 -11.46
C ASP A 276 14.48 -17.51 -11.66
N ASP A 277 13.71 -17.23 -10.59
CA ASP A 277 12.34 -16.73 -10.76
C ASP A 277 12.32 -15.21 -11.00
N THR A 278 12.04 -14.82 -12.24
CA THR A 278 11.80 -13.42 -12.62
C THR A 278 10.59 -12.79 -11.89
N PHE A 279 9.74 -13.63 -11.27
CA PHE A 279 8.61 -13.16 -10.50
C PHE A 279 8.95 -13.02 -9.01
N GLN A 280 9.00 -11.78 -8.52
CA GLN A 280 9.18 -11.51 -7.09
C GLN A 280 8.38 -10.27 -6.70
N LEU A 281 7.70 -10.30 -5.57
CA LEU A 281 6.98 -9.14 -5.08
C LEU A 281 7.94 -8.23 -4.29
N PRO A 282 8.16 -6.97 -4.69
CA PRO A 282 8.90 -6.02 -3.88
C PRO A 282 8.18 -5.76 -2.55
N PRO A 283 8.90 -5.41 -1.47
CA PRO A 283 8.27 -4.97 -0.25
C PRO A 283 7.46 -3.68 -0.47
N MET A 284 6.53 -3.43 0.45
CA MET A 284 5.64 -2.27 0.42
C MET A 284 5.70 -1.56 1.76
N TYR A 285 5.63 -0.23 1.73
CA TYR A 285 5.65 0.62 2.91
C TYR A 285 4.43 1.53 2.96
N VAL A 286 3.94 1.76 4.17
CA VAL A 286 2.85 2.68 4.48
C VAL A 286 3.36 3.71 5.48
N THR A 287 3.14 4.99 5.18
CA THR A 287 3.59 6.09 6.04
C THR A 287 2.57 6.44 7.13
N GLY A 288 3.07 7.06 8.19
CA GLY A 288 2.23 7.75 9.17
C GLY A 288 1.59 9.01 8.59
N SER A 289 0.68 9.60 9.38
CA SER A 289 -0.10 10.79 9.00
C SER A 289 0.37 12.04 9.73
N ILE A 290 0.20 13.20 9.10
CA ILE A 290 0.25 14.48 9.82
C ILE A 290 -1.01 14.69 10.66
N SER A 291 -2.18 14.25 10.19
CA SER A 291 -3.40 14.29 10.98
C SER A 291 -3.34 13.35 12.20
N PRO A 292 -3.61 13.85 13.43
CA PRO A 292 -3.70 13.02 14.63
C PRO A 292 -5.13 12.52 14.90
N ILE A 293 -6.03 12.53 13.92
CA ILE A 293 -7.45 12.18 14.09
C ILE A 293 -7.70 10.78 14.67
N PHE A 294 -6.82 9.82 14.41
CA PHE A 294 -6.91 8.48 15.01
C PHE A 294 -6.06 8.31 16.27
N GLY A 295 -5.59 9.42 16.84
CA GLY A 295 -4.83 9.47 18.09
C GLY A 295 -3.35 9.16 17.94
N ASN A 296 -2.84 8.85 16.75
CA ASN A 296 -1.40 8.72 16.51
C ASN A 296 -0.70 10.07 16.70
N ASN A 297 0.62 10.04 17.00
CA ASN A 297 1.38 11.28 16.94
C ASN A 297 1.41 11.78 15.48
N PRO A 298 1.25 13.09 15.22
CA PRO A 298 1.53 13.65 13.91
C PRO A 298 2.97 13.31 13.52
N SER A 299 3.16 12.81 12.31
CA SER A 299 4.45 12.28 11.86
C SER A 299 4.67 12.40 10.35
N PHE A 300 5.95 12.43 9.96
CA PHE A 300 6.41 12.31 8.59
C PHE A 300 7.64 11.38 8.54
N MET A 301 8.00 10.91 7.35
CA MET A 301 9.08 9.94 7.17
C MET A 301 10.19 10.47 6.28
N VAL A 302 11.42 10.03 6.55
CA VAL A 302 12.56 10.19 5.65
C VAL A 302 13.07 8.82 5.26
N TRP A 303 13.24 8.60 3.97
CA TRP A 303 13.82 7.38 3.42
C TRP A 303 15.23 7.67 2.95
N GLU A 304 16.16 6.77 3.27
CA GLU A 304 17.50 6.79 2.70
C GLU A 304 17.59 5.74 1.60
N TYR A 305 18.14 6.09 0.45
CA TYR A 305 18.35 5.16 -0.65
C TYR A 305 19.76 5.28 -1.23
N ASP A 306 20.23 4.20 -1.84
CA ASP A 306 21.51 4.17 -2.53
C ASP A 306 21.36 4.79 -3.92
N THR A 307 22.08 5.87 -4.22
CA THR A 307 21.92 6.62 -5.49
C THR A 307 22.45 5.88 -6.73
N GLU A 308 23.18 4.77 -6.57
CA GLU A 308 23.67 3.98 -7.71
C GLU A 308 22.71 2.83 -8.06
N THR A 309 22.17 2.17 -7.03
CA THR A 309 21.29 0.99 -7.17
C THR A 309 19.80 1.31 -7.01
N TYR A 310 19.49 2.49 -6.47
CA TYR A 310 18.16 2.97 -6.11
C TYR A 310 17.42 2.12 -5.07
N MET A 311 18.11 1.20 -4.40
CA MET A 311 17.54 0.41 -3.32
C MET A 311 17.35 1.27 -2.06
N VAL A 312 16.20 1.13 -1.41
CA VAL A 312 15.95 1.80 -0.12
C VAL A 312 16.74 1.09 0.98
N LEU A 313 17.48 1.87 1.75
CA LEU A 313 18.44 1.42 2.75
C LEU A 313 17.85 1.43 4.15
N ASP A 314 17.18 2.52 4.53
CA ASP A 314 16.59 2.71 5.85
C ASP A 314 15.43 3.72 5.79
N TYR A 315 14.65 3.81 6.87
CA TYR A 315 13.70 4.89 7.08
C TYR A 315 13.75 5.41 8.51
N ALA A 316 13.54 6.71 8.65
CA ALA A 316 13.40 7.41 9.90
C ALA A 316 12.00 8.02 10.00
N VAL A 317 11.36 7.90 11.16
CA VAL A 317 10.08 8.53 11.45
C VAL A 317 10.31 9.69 12.40
N TYR A 318 9.89 10.88 11.99
CA TYR A 318 9.86 12.08 12.82
C TYR A 318 8.43 12.37 13.21
N GLY A 319 8.21 12.78 14.44
CA GLY A 319 6.88 13.06 14.94
C GLY A 319 6.90 13.98 16.14
N SER A 320 5.72 14.49 16.48
CA SER A 320 5.56 15.43 17.60
C SER A 320 4.58 14.91 18.63
N TYR A 321 4.93 15.03 19.90
CA TYR A 321 3.96 14.92 20.98
C TYR A 321 3.15 16.22 21.07
N ILE A 322 1.83 16.11 21.09
CA ILE A 322 0.94 17.25 21.34
C ILE A 322 0.82 17.44 22.85
N ARG A 323 1.35 18.56 23.35
CA ARG A 323 1.29 18.97 24.76
C ARG A 323 0.04 19.81 25.03
N GLU A 324 -0.47 19.74 26.25
CA GLU A 324 -1.59 20.58 26.70
C GLU A 324 -1.18 22.04 26.99
N SER A 325 0.13 22.31 27.09
CA SER A 325 0.72 23.63 27.39
C SER A 325 1.69 24.10 26.31
N GLU A 326 1.88 25.41 26.18
CA GLU A 326 2.82 26.00 25.20
C GLU A 326 4.30 25.73 25.53
N PRO A 327 5.16 25.47 24.51
CA PRO A 327 4.81 25.25 23.11
C PRO A 327 4.11 23.90 22.90
N GLN A 328 3.01 23.88 22.13
CA GLN A 328 2.14 22.70 21.97
C GLN A 328 2.78 21.50 21.25
N LEU A 329 3.87 21.70 20.50
CA LEU A 329 4.49 20.67 19.67
C LEU A 329 5.95 20.43 20.04
N ASP A 330 6.36 19.16 19.95
CA ASP A 330 7.68 18.64 20.32
C ASP A 330 8.21 17.69 19.24
N TRP A 331 8.47 18.24 18.06
CA TRP A 331 9.00 17.49 16.92
C TRP A 331 10.38 16.88 17.23
N GLN A 332 10.50 15.58 17.00
CA GLN A 332 11.74 14.83 17.23
C GLN A 332 11.81 13.59 16.34
N LEU A 333 13.02 13.02 16.23
CA LEU A 333 13.18 11.67 15.71
C LEU A 333 12.51 10.68 16.66
N LEU A 334 11.48 9.99 16.18
CA LEU A 334 10.84 8.93 16.94
C LEU A 334 11.69 7.66 16.86
N PHE A 335 11.98 7.16 15.65
CA PHE A 335 12.82 5.97 15.49
C PHE A 335 13.39 5.85 14.08
N LYS A 336 14.41 5.00 13.95
CA LYS A 336 14.91 4.47 12.66
C LYS A 336 14.72 2.97 12.59
N ALA A 337 14.40 2.45 11.41
CA ALA A 337 14.18 1.03 11.24
C ALA A 337 15.45 0.21 11.53
N SER A 338 16.60 0.68 11.05
CA SER A 338 17.90 0.05 11.33
C SER A 338 18.20 -0.10 12.83
N GLU A 339 17.96 0.96 13.61
CA GLU A 339 18.24 1.00 15.04
C GLU A 339 17.26 0.16 15.85
N ASP A 340 15.96 0.30 15.59
CA ASP A 340 14.94 -0.32 16.43
C ASP A 340 14.69 -1.80 16.10
N TYR A 341 14.91 -2.19 14.84
CA TYR A 341 14.63 -3.54 14.33
C TYR A 341 15.89 -4.33 13.99
N GLY A 342 17.07 -3.70 14.07
CA GLY A 342 18.34 -4.31 13.70
C GLY A 342 18.43 -4.66 12.22
N LEU A 343 17.73 -3.90 11.36
CA LEU A 343 17.74 -4.09 9.91
C LEU A 343 19.02 -3.50 9.31
N LYS A 344 19.66 -4.25 8.41
CA LYS A 344 20.85 -3.76 7.66
C LYS A 344 20.51 -3.09 6.34
N SER A 345 19.33 -3.41 5.81
CA SER A 345 18.73 -2.81 4.61
C SER A 345 17.23 -3.05 4.66
N LEU A 346 16.47 -2.42 3.77
CA LEU A 346 15.05 -2.74 3.57
C LEU A 346 14.82 -3.73 2.42
N SER A 347 15.84 -4.51 2.04
CA SER A 347 15.68 -5.57 1.03
C SER A 347 14.66 -6.62 1.47
N LEU A 348 14.03 -7.30 0.50
CA LEU A 348 13.04 -8.33 0.80
C LEU A 348 13.60 -9.43 1.72
N MET A 349 14.88 -9.78 1.54
CA MET A 349 15.57 -10.78 2.36
C MET A 349 15.67 -10.33 3.82
N GLU A 350 16.15 -9.11 4.09
CA GLU A 350 16.29 -8.58 5.45
C GLU A 350 14.93 -8.40 6.14
N LEU A 351 13.93 -7.92 5.41
CA LEU A 351 12.56 -7.80 5.92
C LEU A 351 11.91 -9.16 6.21
N SER A 352 12.12 -10.16 5.33
CA SER A 352 11.64 -11.53 5.56
C SER A 352 12.29 -12.14 6.81
N ALA A 353 13.61 -11.94 6.98
CA ALA A 353 14.33 -12.36 8.18
C ALA A 353 13.82 -11.63 9.44
N PHE A 354 13.45 -10.34 9.34
CA PHE A 354 12.81 -9.64 10.45
C PHE A 354 11.47 -10.28 10.84
N VAL A 355 10.61 -10.61 9.87
CA VAL A 355 9.32 -11.25 10.14
C VAL A 355 9.52 -12.59 10.85
N GLN A 356 10.47 -13.41 10.40
CA GLN A 356 10.82 -14.68 11.05
C GLN A 356 11.33 -14.48 12.49
N ARG A 357 12.12 -13.43 12.76
CA ARG A 357 12.52 -13.07 14.14
C ARG A 357 11.32 -12.65 14.98
N ALA A 358 10.41 -11.87 14.41
CA ALA A 358 9.22 -11.38 15.10
C ALA A 358 8.24 -12.53 15.47
N GLU A 359 8.15 -13.57 14.65
CA GLU A 359 7.37 -14.78 14.95
C GLU A 359 7.83 -15.51 16.23
N GLN A 360 9.09 -15.30 16.63
CA GLN A 360 9.71 -15.94 17.79
C GLN A 360 9.96 -14.98 18.96
N ASN A 361 9.70 -13.68 18.78
CA ASN A 361 10.03 -12.64 19.76
C ASN A 361 8.90 -11.61 19.89
N PHE A 362 8.01 -11.82 20.86
CA PHE A 362 6.89 -10.90 21.10
C PHE A 362 7.32 -9.51 21.53
N SER A 363 8.47 -9.34 22.20
CA SER A 363 8.98 -7.99 22.49
C SER A 363 9.34 -7.21 21.22
N LEU A 364 9.75 -7.90 20.15
CA LEU A 364 9.96 -7.27 18.84
C LEU A 364 8.63 -6.88 18.20
N VAL A 365 7.59 -7.72 18.33
CA VAL A 365 6.22 -7.42 17.86
C VAL A 365 5.64 -6.21 18.60
N GLU A 366 5.81 -6.15 19.92
CA GLU A 366 5.38 -5.01 20.75
C GLU A 366 6.09 -3.71 20.33
N LYS A 367 7.41 -3.77 20.12
CA LYS A 367 8.19 -2.63 19.65
C LYS A 367 7.71 -2.18 18.26
N TYR A 368 7.48 -3.14 17.35
CA TYR A 368 6.93 -2.82 16.04
C TYR A 368 5.57 -2.15 16.13
N TYR A 369 4.64 -2.67 16.95
CA TYR A 369 3.33 -2.05 17.19
C TYR A 369 3.46 -0.61 17.73
N TRP A 370 4.35 -0.39 18.71
CA TRP A 370 4.56 0.93 19.30
C TRP A 370 5.00 1.96 18.25
N ASN A 371 5.96 1.56 17.42
CA ASN A 371 6.46 2.37 16.32
C ASN A 371 5.42 2.56 15.21
N MET A 372 4.61 1.53 14.92
CA MET A 372 3.51 1.58 13.96
C MET A 372 2.46 2.64 14.31
N LYS A 373 2.30 2.96 15.61
CA LYS A 373 1.44 4.05 16.11
C LYS A 373 2.15 5.38 16.27
N ALA A 374 3.29 5.58 15.59
CA ALA A 374 4.15 6.74 15.73
C ALA A 374 4.48 7.06 17.21
N ARG A 375 4.64 6.01 18.04
CA ARG A 375 4.91 6.13 19.48
C ARG A 375 3.91 7.00 20.24
N SER A 376 2.64 6.94 19.82
CA SER A 376 1.58 7.76 20.39
C SER A 376 1.26 7.41 21.84
N PRO A 377 1.15 8.39 22.74
CA PRO A 377 0.72 8.16 24.12
C PRO A 377 -0.72 7.62 24.22
N ASN A 378 -1.52 7.74 23.16
CA ASN A 378 -2.89 7.25 23.10
C ASN A 378 -2.98 5.78 22.65
N ALA A 379 -1.90 5.20 22.15
CA ALA A 379 -1.90 3.80 21.74
C ALA A 379 -1.95 2.88 22.96
N ARG A 380 -2.94 1.98 23.00
CA ARG A 380 -3.03 0.96 24.05
C ARG A 380 -1.83 0.02 23.99
N PRO A 381 -1.24 -0.39 25.13
CA PRO A 381 -0.16 -1.36 25.16
C PRO A 381 -0.56 -2.68 24.47
N CYS A 382 0.28 -3.17 23.55
CA CYS A 382 0.03 -4.40 22.81
C CYS A 382 0.55 -5.63 23.56
N LYS A 383 -0.11 -5.99 24.66
CA LYS A 383 0.36 -7.08 25.55
C LYS A 383 -0.45 -8.37 25.47
N ASP A 384 -1.68 -8.29 24.97
CA ASP A 384 -2.56 -9.45 24.86
C ASP A 384 -2.33 -10.22 23.55
N ALA A 385 -2.78 -11.49 23.54
CA ALA A 385 -2.61 -12.39 22.40
C ALA A 385 -3.32 -11.89 21.13
N VAL A 386 -4.40 -11.11 21.27
CA VAL A 386 -5.16 -10.56 20.13
C VAL A 386 -4.34 -9.46 19.45
N CYS A 387 -3.75 -8.55 20.21
CA CYS A 387 -2.94 -7.48 19.67
C CYS A 387 -1.64 -8.02 19.06
N LEU A 388 -0.95 -8.93 19.75
CA LEU A 388 0.29 -9.52 19.28
C LEU A 388 0.09 -10.30 17.98
N SER A 389 -0.93 -11.17 17.91
CA SER A 389 -1.24 -11.94 16.70
C SER A 389 -1.62 -11.05 15.51
N LYS A 390 -2.48 -10.04 15.72
CA LYS A 390 -2.85 -9.07 14.66
C LYS A 390 -1.65 -8.28 14.16
N THR A 391 -0.80 -7.80 15.07
CA THR A 391 0.41 -7.04 14.70
C THR A 391 1.38 -7.92 13.92
N LEU A 392 1.62 -9.14 14.38
CA LEU A 392 2.50 -10.09 13.70
C LEU A 392 1.99 -10.41 12.29
N CYS A 393 0.70 -10.70 12.14
CA CYS A 393 0.10 -11.01 10.84
C CYS A 393 0.00 -9.78 9.94
N THR A 394 -0.02 -8.57 10.49
CA THR A 394 0.02 -7.32 9.73
C THR A 394 1.32 -7.16 8.95
N LEU A 395 2.46 -7.68 9.44
CA LEU A 395 3.74 -7.63 8.71
C LEU A 395 3.71 -8.35 7.36
N LYS A 396 2.70 -9.19 7.10
CA LYS A 396 2.57 -10.02 5.90
C LYS A 396 1.60 -9.40 4.89
N TRP A 397 1.88 -9.55 3.61
CA TRP A 397 1.08 -9.00 2.52
C TRP A 397 0.06 -10.01 1.99
N TRP A 398 -1.15 -9.95 2.53
CA TRP A 398 -2.29 -10.82 2.20
C TRP A 398 -3.07 -10.37 0.97
N ASN A 399 -3.86 -11.27 0.39
CA ASN A 399 -4.84 -10.97 -0.66
C ASN A 399 -6.26 -10.85 -0.10
N THR A 400 -6.58 -11.67 0.91
CA THR A 400 -7.94 -11.78 1.44
C THR A 400 -7.99 -11.63 2.94
N LYS A 401 -9.17 -11.23 3.44
CA LYS A 401 -9.46 -11.20 4.87
C LYS A 401 -9.32 -12.58 5.52
N ASP A 402 -9.75 -13.63 4.83
CA ASP A 402 -9.72 -14.99 5.37
C ASP A 402 -8.29 -15.49 5.58
N GLU A 403 -7.38 -15.22 4.65
CA GLU A 403 -5.94 -15.51 4.83
C GLU A 403 -5.36 -14.78 6.05
N PHE A 404 -5.67 -13.50 6.21
CA PHE A 404 -5.25 -12.71 7.37
C PHE A 404 -5.82 -13.29 8.67
N LEU A 405 -7.11 -13.60 8.70
CA LEU A 405 -7.76 -14.17 9.88
C LEU A 405 -7.20 -15.55 10.23
N ALA A 406 -6.92 -16.40 9.25
CA ALA A 406 -6.27 -17.69 9.45
C ALA A 406 -4.89 -17.55 10.11
N CYS A 407 -4.08 -16.57 9.69
CA CYS A 407 -2.84 -16.22 10.37
C CYS A 407 -3.10 -15.80 11.81
N THR A 408 -4.03 -14.86 12.05
CA THR A 408 -4.27 -14.33 13.39
C THR A 408 -4.77 -15.40 14.36
N ASN A 409 -5.67 -16.28 13.91
CA ASN A 409 -6.21 -17.36 14.74
C ASN A 409 -5.11 -18.35 15.14
N THR A 410 -4.26 -18.74 14.19
CA THR A 410 -3.12 -19.63 14.43
C THR A 410 -2.13 -19.00 15.41
N ALA A 411 -1.71 -17.75 15.15
CA ALA A 411 -0.78 -17.02 16.02
C ALA A 411 -1.35 -16.81 17.43
N GLN A 412 -2.64 -16.47 17.54
CA GLN A 412 -3.31 -16.28 18.83
C GLN A 412 -3.37 -17.57 19.65
N ALA A 413 -3.65 -18.71 19.02
CA ALA A 413 -3.65 -20.01 19.70
C ALA A 413 -2.25 -20.37 20.24
N LEU A 414 -1.20 -20.12 19.46
CA LEU A 414 0.19 -20.34 19.89
C LEU A 414 0.57 -19.45 21.07
N ILE A 415 0.25 -18.15 21.00
CA ILE A 415 0.51 -17.20 22.08
C ILE A 415 -0.25 -17.60 23.35
N ALA A 416 -1.52 -17.99 23.22
CA ALA A 416 -2.34 -18.42 24.35
C ALA A 416 -1.80 -19.71 24.99
N GLY A 417 -1.30 -20.66 24.19
CA GLY A 417 -0.65 -21.88 24.69
C GLY A 417 0.60 -21.60 25.51
N LEU A 418 1.44 -20.65 25.06
CA LEU A 418 2.64 -20.22 25.79
C LEU A 418 2.31 -19.49 27.10
N VAL A 419 1.16 -18.80 27.17
CA VAL A 419 0.68 -18.14 28.40
C VAL A 419 0.00 -19.12 29.35
N GLY A 420 -0.67 -20.16 28.82
CA GLY A 420 -1.40 -21.18 29.59
C GLY A 420 -0.52 -22.15 30.38
N ASP A 421 0.74 -22.36 29.97
CA ASP A 421 1.71 -23.20 30.69
C ASP A 421 2.39 -22.48 31.88
N ASN A 422 2.17 -21.17 32.05
CA ASN A 422 2.86 -20.34 33.04
C ASN A 422 2.19 -20.32 34.42
N ASN A 423 1.92 -21.50 34.97
CA ASN A 423 1.71 -21.66 36.42
C ASN A 423 2.95 -22.30 37.09
N ALA A 424 4.15 -21.81 36.75
CA ALA A 424 5.36 -21.89 37.59
C ALA A 424 6.44 -20.94 37.05
N ALA A 425 6.84 -19.99 37.90
CA ALA A 425 8.11 -19.24 37.94
C ALA A 425 8.91 -18.97 36.63
N LYS A 426 9.12 -17.67 36.35
CA LYS A 426 10.24 -17.06 35.59
C LYS A 426 10.88 -17.94 34.51
N ILE A 427 10.61 -17.68 33.24
CA ILE A 427 11.36 -18.34 32.14
C ILE A 427 11.90 -17.31 31.13
N SER A 428 13.23 -17.26 31.08
CA SER A 428 13.99 -17.00 29.85
C SER A 428 13.85 -18.24 28.96
N VAL A 429 13.16 -18.11 27.84
CA VAL A 429 12.88 -19.23 26.93
C VAL A 429 14.17 -19.63 26.18
N SER A 430 14.50 -20.92 26.23
CA SER A 430 15.64 -21.54 25.53
C SER A 430 15.31 -21.73 24.04
N THR A 431 16.30 -21.51 23.18
CA THR A 431 16.22 -21.59 21.72
C THR A 431 15.86 -22.98 21.17
N ALA A 432 15.98 -24.04 21.97
CA ALA A 432 15.71 -25.41 21.54
C ALA A 432 14.21 -25.76 21.50
N ASP A 433 13.41 -25.25 22.43
CA ASP A 433 11.99 -25.59 22.54
C ASP A 433 11.16 -24.90 21.44
N VAL A 434 11.62 -23.74 20.96
CA VAL A 434 11.02 -23.01 19.83
C VAL A 434 11.32 -23.70 18.47
N ALA A 435 12.48 -24.35 18.34
CA ALA A 435 12.88 -25.04 17.10
C ALA A 435 12.05 -26.32 16.82
N ALA A 436 11.58 -27.00 17.87
CA ALA A 436 10.70 -28.17 17.73
C ALA A 436 9.27 -27.77 17.32
N ALA A 437 8.78 -26.63 17.79
CA ALA A 437 7.48 -26.09 17.39
C ALA A 437 7.49 -25.53 15.95
N SER A 438 8.60 -24.93 15.49
CA SER A 438 8.74 -24.32 14.16
C SER A 438 8.89 -25.34 13.02
N SER A 439 9.57 -26.47 13.27
CA SER A 439 9.62 -27.60 12.34
C SER A 439 8.23 -28.23 12.14
N SER A 440 7.44 -28.28 13.22
CA SER A 440 6.04 -28.71 13.18
C SER A 440 5.16 -27.71 12.41
N PHE A 441 5.37 -26.40 12.58
CA PHE A 441 4.65 -25.33 11.86
C PHE A 441 4.90 -25.34 10.35
N SER A 442 6.16 -25.45 9.93
CA SER A 442 6.55 -25.51 8.51
C SER A 442 6.00 -26.78 7.83
N ALA A 443 5.99 -27.90 8.55
CA ALA A 443 5.43 -29.16 8.06
C ALA A 443 3.89 -29.13 7.98
N LEU A 444 3.21 -28.50 8.95
CA LEU A 444 1.75 -28.36 8.93
C LEU A 444 1.30 -27.48 7.75
N GLN A 445 1.98 -26.35 7.53
CA GLN A 445 1.66 -25.41 6.45
C GLN A 445 1.94 -26.00 5.06
N GLY A 446 2.98 -26.81 4.92
CA GLY A 446 3.24 -27.60 3.70
C GLY A 446 2.20 -28.68 3.42
N ASN A 447 1.70 -29.36 4.46
CA ASN A 447 0.67 -30.39 4.31
C ASN A 447 -0.70 -29.83 3.94
N PHE A 448 -1.11 -28.67 4.50
CA PHE A 448 -2.36 -28.01 4.11
C PHE A 448 -2.35 -27.55 2.64
N ALA A 449 -1.22 -27.01 2.17
CA ALA A 449 -1.08 -26.61 0.77
C ALA A 449 -1.17 -27.80 -0.19
N LEU A 450 -0.64 -28.97 0.18
CA LEU A 450 -0.70 -30.17 -0.65
C LEU A 450 -2.11 -30.80 -0.66
N GLU A 451 -2.80 -30.82 0.48
CA GLU A 451 -4.18 -31.31 0.57
C GLU A 451 -5.15 -30.39 -0.20
N ASP A 452 -5.02 -29.07 -0.10
CA ASP A 452 -5.86 -28.12 -0.85
C ASP A 452 -5.64 -28.21 -2.37
N VAL A 453 -4.39 -28.43 -2.80
CA VAL A 453 -4.08 -28.67 -4.22
C VAL A 453 -4.69 -30.00 -4.69
N LEU A 454 -4.59 -31.07 -3.90
CA LEU A 454 -5.19 -32.37 -4.22
C LEU A 454 -6.72 -32.31 -4.23
N LEU A 455 -7.34 -31.56 -3.31
CA LEU A 455 -8.79 -31.34 -3.28
C LEU A 455 -9.26 -30.52 -4.48
N THR A 456 -8.49 -29.50 -4.87
CA THR A 456 -8.79 -28.64 -6.04
C THR A 456 -8.66 -29.43 -7.34
N ILE A 457 -7.63 -30.29 -7.47
CA ILE A 457 -7.47 -31.20 -8.62
C ILE A 457 -8.61 -32.24 -8.63
N GLY A 458 -8.96 -32.82 -7.48
CA GLY A 458 -10.05 -33.80 -7.37
C GLY A 458 -11.42 -33.23 -7.74
N THR A 459 -11.72 -32.01 -7.29
CA THR A 459 -13.00 -31.33 -7.58
C THR A 459 -13.10 -30.86 -9.03
N THR A 460 -12.01 -30.38 -9.65
CA THR A 460 -11.99 -30.05 -11.08
C THR A 460 -12.08 -31.29 -11.97
N ALA A 461 -11.43 -32.39 -11.60
CA ALA A 461 -11.55 -33.67 -12.33
C ALA A 461 -12.98 -34.22 -12.25
N LEU A 462 -13.61 -34.19 -11.07
CA LEU A 462 -14.99 -34.64 -10.88
C LEU A 462 -15.99 -33.77 -11.65
N ALA A 463 -15.85 -32.44 -11.60
CA ALA A 463 -16.70 -31.51 -12.35
C ALA A 463 -16.58 -31.74 -13.87
N THR A 464 -15.37 -32.01 -14.37
CA THR A 464 -15.12 -32.32 -15.78
C THR A 464 -15.77 -33.64 -16.18
N PHE A 465 -15.67 -34.68 -15.35
CA PHE A 465 -16.33 -35.97 -15.60
C PHE A 465 -17.86 -35.85 -15.61
N VAL A 466 -18.43 -35.10 -14.68
CA VAL A 466 -19.88 -34.85 -14.63
C VAL A 466 -20.33 -34.07 -15.86
N ALA A 467 -19.59 -33.04 -16.28
CA ALA A 467 -19.90 -32.28 -17.49
C ALA A 467 -19.85 -33.16 -18.75
N ILE A 468 -18.82 -34.02 -18.89
CA ILE A 468 -18.72 -34.97 -20.00
C ILE A 468 -19.89 -35.96 -19.98
N ALA A 469 -20.24 -36.51 -18.81
CA ALA A 469 -21.36 -37.44 -18.68
C ALA A 469 -22.71 -36.78 -19.05
N CYS A 470 -22.92 -35.52 -18.65
CA CYS A 470 -24.09 -34.73 -19.04
C CYS A 470 -24.14 -34.50 -20.56
N VAL A 471 -23.01 -34.13 -21.18
CA VAL A 471 -22.94 -33.93 -22.63
C VAL A 471 -23.18 -35.24 -23.38
N VAL A 472 -22.57 -36.35 -22.97
CA VAL A 472 -22.77 -37.67 -23.58
C VAL A 472 -24.21 -38.13 -23.44
N SER A 473 -24.82 -37.95 -22.26
CA SER A 473 -26.23 -38.31 -22.02
C SER A 473 -27.18 -37.45 -22.86
N THR A 474 -26.88 -36.16 -23.00
CA THR A 474 -27.66 -35.23 -23.85
C THR A 474 -27.54 -35.61 -25.32
N ILE A 475 -26.32 -35.89 -25.83
CA ILE A 475 -26.10 -36.34 -27.21
C ILE A 475 -26.80 -37.68 -27.46
N TYR A 476 -26.75 -38.61 -26.50
CA TYR A 476 -27.44 -39.89 -26.60
C TYR A 476 -28.97 -39.72 -26.65
N GLY A 477 -29.52 -38.86 -25.79
CA GLY A 477 -30.94 -38.51 -25.79
C GLY A 477 -31.39 -37.87 -27.10
N LEU A 478 -30.60 -36.94 -27.64
CA LEU A 478 -30.85 -36.25 -28.91
C LEU A 478 -30.73 -37.18 -30.13
N ARG A 479 -29.83 -38.18 -30.09
CA ARG A 479 -29.75 -39.23 -31.13
C ARG A 479 -30.95 -40.18 -31.06
N ARG A 480 -31.38 -40.60 -29.87
CA ARG A 480 -32.52 -41.50 -29.68
C ARG A 480 -33.86 -40.86 -30.07
N SER A 481 -33.99 -39.54 -29.90
CA SER A 481 -35.15 -38.76 -30.32
C SER A 481 -35.13 -38.37 -31.81
N GLY A 482 -34.10 -38.80 -32.57
CA GLY A 482 -34.01 -38.57 -34.02
C GLY A 482 -33.64 -37.15 -34.44
N ILE A 483 -33.26 -36.29 -33.48
CA ILE A 483 -32.89 -34.88 -33.71
C ILE A 483 -31.47 -34.79 -34.29
N LEU A 484 -30.54 -35.64 -33.84
CA LEU A 484 -29.19 -35.77 -34.41
C LEU A 484 -29.12 -36.95 -35.39
N LYS A 485 -29.11 -36.67 -36.71
CA LYS A 485 -28.85 -37.66 -37.78
C LYS A 485 -27.35 -37.75 -38.08
N ASN A 486 -26.83 -38.98 -38.25
CA ASN A 486 -25.42 -39.24 -38.58
C ASN A 486 -25.02 -38.59 -39.91
N ARG A 487 -24.12 -37.59 -39.89
CA ARG A 487 -23.41 -37.12 -41.08
C ARG A 487 -22.18 -37.98 -41.33
N TRP A 488 -22.39 -39.20 -41.80
CA TRP A 488 -21.39 -40.00 -42.53
C TRP A 488 -22.12 -40.70 -43.68
N ALA A 489 -22.61 -39.88 -44.62
CA ALA A 489 -23.07 -40.28 -45.93
C ALA A 489 -23.27 -38.99 -46.74
N HIS A 490 -22.30 -38.64 -47.58
CA HIS A 490 -22.46 -38.21 -48.97
C HIS A 490 -21.14 -37.65 -49.50
N ASP A 491 -20.53 -38.46 -50.38
CA ASP A 491 -19.48 -38.10 -51.32
C ASP A 491 -19.94 -37.04 -52.34
N THR A 492 -18.95 -36.30 -52.84
CA THR A 492 -18.78 -35.76 -54.22
C THR A 492 -19.89 -34.91 -54.86
N VAL A 493 -19.53 -33.72 -55.34
CA VAL A 493 -19.41 -33.36 -56.78
C VAL A 493 -19.09 -31.86 -56.91
N ALA A 494 -18.31 -31.57 -57.95
CA ALA A 494 -17.65 -30.34 -58.36
C ALA A 494 -18.56 -29.16 -58.75
N THR A 495 -17.91 -28.00 -59.00
CA THR A 495 -18.30 -26.86 -59.88
C THR A 495 -19.50 -26.01 -59.41
N LEU A 496 -19.55 -24.67 -59.50
CA LEU A 496 -19.05 -23.73 -60.50
C LEU A 496 -19.04 -22.29 -59.92
N GLU A 497 -18.22 -21.45 -60.54
CA GLU A 497 -18.18 -19.98 -60.45
C GLU A 497 -19.54 -19.31 -60.72
N ARG A 498 -19.87 -18.27 -59.92
CA ARG A 498 -20.19 -16.90 -60.38
C ARG A 498 -20.35 -15.93 -59.22
#